data_AF-A0A176J3B0-F1
#
_entry.id   AF-A0A176J3B0-F1
#
_cell.length_a   1.000
_cell.length_b   1.000
_cell.length_c   1.000
_cell.angle_alpha   90.00
_cell.angle_beta   90.00
_cell.angle_gamma   90.00
#
_symmetry.space_group_name_H-M   'P 1'
#
loop_
_entity.id
_entity.type
_entity.pdbx_description
1 polymer ?
#
loop_
_entity_poly.entity_id
_entity_poly.type
_entity_poly.pdbx_seq_one_letter_code
_entity_poly.pdbx_strand_id
1 'polypeptide(L)'
;MKLLLLLAGLVIMVSAPNLAFAASEKQPVPNHSKHFKMDRKQELLRLVKTYTPEKTREWETALQRRKELKEKLHQNYEKDRNELAGLRKRWKEQKLPEEVIRKNAREWRDSKHNGHHHPDRKRALQDLKHALKVKDEASIKESLNSILKRVQNRNKELEKRLK
;
A
#
# COMPACT_ATOMS: atom_id res chain seq x y z
N MET A 1 -20.14 66.07 19.55
CA MET A 1 -20.24 66.83 18.27
C MET A 1 -19.23 66.23 17.31
N LYS A 2 -19.44 65.97 16.03
CA LYS A 2 -20.57 66.07 15.09
C LYS A 2 -20.29 65.04 13.99
N LEU A 3 -21.36 64.46 13.47
CA LEU A 3 -21.42 63.69 12.24
C LEU A 3 -20.92 64.53 11.06
N LEU A 4 -20.19 63.95 10.11
CA LEU A 4 -20.21 64.41 8.72
C LEU A 4 -19.82 63.27 7.77
N LEU A 5 -20.83 62.82 7.04
CA LEU A 5 -20.77 62.05 5.80
C LEU A 5 -19.87 62.73 4.79
N LEU A 6 -19.24 61.95 3.90
CA LEU A 6 -19.22 62.26 2.47
C LEU A 6 -18.92 60.99 1.64
N LEU A 7 -19.88 60.67 0.78
CA LEU A 7 -19.86 59.67 -0.29
C LEU A 7 -19.09 60.21 -1.50
N ALA A 8 -18.22 59.39 -2.07
CA ALA A 8 -17.83 59.37 -3.48
C ALA A 8 -17.20 57.98 -3.71
N GLY A 9 -17.74 57.07 -4.52
CA GLY A 9 -18.14 57.28 -5.91
C GLY A 9 -16.98 56.84 -6.81
N LEU A 10 -16.76 55.52 -6.96
CA LEU A 10 -15.85 54.99 -7.97
C LEU A 10 -16.52 53.84 -8.72
N VAL A 11 -16.92 54.15 -9.95
CA VAL A 11 -17.41 53.24 -10.98
C VAL A 11 -16.21 52.42 -11.47
N ILE A 12 -16.24 51.09 -11.26
CA ILE A 12 -15.29 50.17 -11.91
C ILE A 12 -15.97 49.60 -13.15
N MET A 13 -15.49 50.03 -14.31
CA MET A 13 -15.79 49.41 -15.60
C MET A 13 -15.35 47.96 -15.60
N VAL A 14 -16.28 47.06 -15.94
CA VAL A 14 -16.01 45.65 -16.22
C VAL A 14 -15.45 45.55 -17.64
N SER A 15 -14.13 45.54 -17.77
CA SER A 15 -13.46 45.03 -18.97
C SER A 15 -13.15 43.56 -18.75
N ALA A 16 -13.83 42.68 -19.48
CA ALA A 16 -13.56 41.25 -19.49
C ALA A 16 -12.26 40.96 -20.25
N PRO A 17 -11.26 40.30 -19.65
CA PRO A 17 -10.14 39.77 -20.41
C PRO A 17 -10.48 38.37 -20.96
N ASN A 18 -10.29 38.26 -22.27
CA ASN A 18 -10.07 37.06 -23.08
C ASN A 18 -9.86 35.75 -22.31
N LEU A 19 -10.80 34.82 -22.49
CA LEU A 19 -10.59 33.40 -22.18
C LEU A 19 -9.59 32.81 -23.18
N ALA A 20 -8.31 32.89 -22.83
CA ALA A 20 -7.29 32.01 -23.39
C ALA A 20 -7.59 30.59 -22.87
N PHE A 21 -7.98 29.71 -23.79
CA PHE A 21 -8.15 28.28 -23.54
C PHE A 21 -6.77 27.67 -23.27
N ALA A 22 -6.31 27.72 -22.02
CA ALA A 22 -5.15 27.00 -21.58
C ALA A 22 -5.44 25.50 -21.68
N ALA A 23 -4.75 24.84 -22.61
CA ALA A 23 -4.66 23.39 -22.67
C ALA A 23 -4.28 22.88 -21.27
N SER A 24 -5.20 22.12 -20.66
CA SER A 24 -4.99 21.45 -19.39
C SER A 24 -3.90 20.39 -19.58
N GLU A 25 -2.66 20.82 -19.36
CA GLU A 25 -1.51 19.97 -19.17
C GLU A 25 -1.84 19.06 -17.97
N LYS A 26 -2.18 17.81 -18.26
CA LYS A 26 -2.47 16.79 -17.25
C LYS A 26 -1.25 16.67 -16.35
N GLN A 27 -1.31 17.28 -15.17
CA GLN A 27 -0.31 17.08 -14.13
C GLN A 27 -0.16 15.56 -13.90
N PRO A 28 1.07 15.02 -13.90
CA PRO A 28 1.28 13.62 -13.60
C PRO A 28 0.79 13.38 -12.17
N VAL A 29 -0.28 12.58 -12.04
CA VAL A 29 -0.82 12.17 -10.74
C VAL A 29 0.34 11.52 -9.97
N PRO A 30 0.76 12.08 -8.82
CA PRO A 30 1.88 11.52 -8.08
C PRO A 30 1.54 10.09 -7.68
N ASN A 31 2.42 9.15 -8.01
CA ASN A 31 2.27 7.74 -7.66
C ASN A 31 2.45 7.56 -6.14
N HIS A 32 1.41 7.90 -5.37
CA HIS A 32 1.39 7.92 -3.90
C HIS A 32 1.48 6.54 -3.22
N SER A 33 1.64 5.44 -3.99
CA SER A 33 1.56 4.08 -3.44
C SER A 33 2.76 3.63 -2.61
N LYS A 34 3.93 4.30 -2.76
CA LYS A 34 5.16 3.95 -2.05
C LYS A 34 5.34 4.73 -0.73
N HIS A 35 5.04 6.03 -0.70
CA HIS A 35 5.20 6.88 0.50
C HIS A 35 4.26 6.45 1.65
N PHE A 36 3.00 6.14 1.34
CA PHE A 36 1.97 5.81 2.34
C PHE A 36 2.22 4.53 3.17
N LYS A 37 3.17 3.67 2.77
CA LYS A 37 3.47 2.40 3.47
C LYS A 37 4.48 2.59 4.61
N MET A 38 5.40 3.54 4.49
CA MET A 38 6.40 3.82 5.54
C MET A 38 5.76 4.52 6.73
N ASP A 39 4.86 5.48 6.47
CA ASP A 39 4.13 6.23 7.49
C ASP A 39 3.31 5.31 8.39
N ARG A 40 2.68 4.28 7.83
CA ARG A 40 1.92 3.29 8.62
C ARG A 40 2.77 2.44 9.56
N LYS A 41 4.02 2.13 9.18
CA LYS A 41 4.91 1.32 10.04
C LYS A 41 5.40 2.16 11.22
N GLN A 42 5.82 3.39 10.96
CA GLN A 42 6.28 4.30 11.99
C GLN A 42 5.14 4.67 12.95
N GLU A 43 3.95 4.92 12.42
CA GLU A 43 2.76 5.19 13.23
C GLU A 43 2.40 4.00 14.13
N LEU A 44 2.44 2.78 13.59
CA LEU A 44 2.17 1.59 14.38
C LEU A 44 3.21 1.40 15.50
N LEU A 45 4.50 1.62 15.23
CA LEU A 45 5.54 1.56 16.25
C LEU A 45 5.41 2.68 17.30
N ARG A 46 4.96 3.87 16.89
CA ARG A 46 4.64 4.97 17.82
C ARG A 46 3.55 4.53 18.79
N LEU A 47 2.44 4.00 18.28
CA LEU A 47 1.34 3.48 19.09
C LEU A 47 1.79 2.35 20.02
N VAL A 48 2.64 1.43 19.54
CA VAL A 48 3.20 0.36 20.37
C VAL A 48 4.03 0.92 21.52
N LYS A 49 4.90 1.91 21.28
CA LYS A 49 5.68 2.54 22.34
C LYS A 49 4.82 3.26 23.37
N THR A 50 3.67 3.81 22.95
CA THR A 50 2.73 4.50 23.84
C THR A 50 1.91 3.52 24.67
N TYR A 51 1.36 2.47 24.06
CA TYR A 51 0.33 1.63 24.68
C TYR A 51 0.81 0.24 25.11
N THR A 52 1.84 -0.31 24.49
CA THR A 52 2.41 -1.63 24.79
C THR A 52 3.95 -1.59 24.71
N PRO A 53 4.62 -0.72 25.50
CA PRO A 53 6.07 -0.50 25.40
C PRO A 53 6.87 -1.79 25.61
N GLU A 54 6.39 -2.70 26.45
CA GLU A 54 6.98 -4.00 26.74
C GLU A 54 7.08 -4.91 25.50
N LYS A 55 6.25 -4.68 24.46
CA LYS A 55 6.27 -5.46 23.21
C LYS A 55 6.99 -4.77 22.05
N THR A 56 7.61 -3.63 22.28
CA THR A 56 8.28 -2.84 21.21
C THR A 56 9.29 -3.68 20.44
N ARG A 57 10.14 -4.43 21.14
CA ARG A 57 11.15 -5.29 20.51
C ARG A 57 10.52 -6.38 19.65
N GLU A 58 9.47 -7.03 20.15
CA GLU A 58 8.75 -8.10 19.42
C GLU A 58 8.15 -7.56 18.11
N TRP A 59 7.58 -6.35 18.16
CA TRP A 59 7.07 -5.65 16.99
C TRP A 59 8.15 -5.29 15.97
N GLU A 60 9.26 -4.71 16.42
CA GLU A 60 10.38 -4.36 15.55
C GLU A 60 10.92 -5.58 14.83
N THR A 61 11.16 -6.68 15.55
CA THR A 61 11.59 -7.96 14.99
C THR A 61 10.58 -8.51 13.98
N ALA A 62 9.29 -8.55 14.32
CA ALA A 62 8.26 -9.08 13.43
C ALA A 62 8.14 -8.27 12.13
N LEU A 63 8.21 -6.94 12.22
CA LEU A 63 8.12 -6.05 11.07
C LEU A 63 9.39 -6.07 10.22
N GLN A 64 10.56 -6.17 10.84
CA GLN A 64 11.83 -6.32 10.12
C GLN A 64 11.86 -7.65 9.38
N ARG A 65 11.48 -8.74 10.05
CA ARG A 65 11.36 -10.05 9.42
C ARG A 65 10.40 -10.04 8.24
N ARG A 66 9.27 -9.35 8.37
CA ARG A 66 8.30 -9.20 7.26
C ARG A 66 8.91 -8.47 6.05
N LYS A 67 9.79 -7.49 6.28
CA LYS A 67 10.48 -6.76 5.21
C LYS A 67 11.42 -7.70 4.45
N GLU A 68 12.26 -8.44 5.16
CA GLU A 68 13.19 -9.42 4.56
C GLU A 68 12.47 -10.49 3.75
N LEU A 69 11.39 -11.05 4.28
CA LEU A 69 10.60 -12.07 3.59
C LEU A 69 9.95 -11.53 2.31
N LYS A 70 9.48 -10.28 2.33
CA LYS A 70 8.94 -9.65 1.12
C LYS A 70 10.01 -9.40 0.07
N GLU A 71 11.21 -9.01 0.50
CA GLU A 71 12.34 -8.80 -0.40
C GLU A 71 12.74 -10.12 -1.10
N LYS A 72 12.90 -11.20 -0.33
CA LYS A 72 13.14 -12.54 -0.88
C LYS A 72 12.03 -12.97 -1.84
N LEU A 73 10.77 -12.71 -1.49
CA LEU A 73 9.64 -13.02 -2.36
C LEU A 73 9.69 -12.21 -3.66
N HIS A 74 10.05 -10.93 -3.62
CA HIS A 74 10.24 -10.11 -4.83
C HIS A 74 11.38 -10.64 -5.71
N GLN A 75 12.49 -11.06 -5.13
CA GLN A 75 13.58 -11.69 -5.88
C GLN A 75 13.14 -12.98 -6.56
N ASN A 76 12.34 -13.82 -5.88
CA ASN A 76 11.76 -15.01 -6.50
C ASN A 76 10.80 -14.66 -7.64
N TYR A 77 9.96 -13.62 -7.48
CA TYR A 77 9.09 -13.15 -8.57
C TYR A 77 9.87 -12.66 -9.80
N GLU A 78 10.99 -11.97 -9.63
CA GLU A 78 11.84 -11.55 -10.76
C GLU A 78 12.50 -12.75 -11.45
N LYS A 79 12.96 -13.75 -10.68
CA LYS A 79 13.47 -15.01 -11.23
C LYS A 79 12.39 -15.73 -12.03
N ASP A 80 11.20 -15.88 -11.46
CA ASP A 80 10.05 -16.50 -12.11
C ASP A 80 9.67 -15.77 -13.40
N ARG A 81 9.69 -14.43 -13.38
CA ARG A 81 9.42 -13.60 -14.56
C ARG A 81 10.44 -13.85 -15.68
N ASN A 82 11.72 -13.93 -15.34
CA ASN A 82 12.79 -14.19 -16.29
C ASN A 82 12.70 -15.62 -16.85
N GLU A 83 12.38 -16.61 -16.01
CA GLU A 83 12.17 -18.00 -16.44
C GLU A 83 11.00 -18.10 -17.43
N LEU A 84 9.86 -17.46 -17.12
CA LEU A 84 8.70 -17.42 -18.01
C LEU A 84 9.00 -16.71 -19.34
N ALA A 85 9.81 -15.65 -19.31
CA ALA A 85 10.24 -14.97 -20.53
C ALA A 85 11.09 -15.90 -21.42
N GLY A 86 12.02 -16.65 -20.82
CA GLY A 86 12.81 -17.66 -21.52
C GLY A 86 11.96 -18.80 -22.10
N LEU A 87 10.98 -19.31 -21.32
CA LEU A 87 10.03 -20.32 -21.79
C LEU A 87 9.21 -19.82 -22.99
N ARG A 88 8.67 -18.61 -22.91
CA ARG A 88 7.93 -17.99 -24.02
C ARG A 88 8.77 -17.84 -25.27
N LYS A 89 10.05 -17.49 -25.13
CA LYS A 89 10.98 -17.41 -26.27
C LYS A 89 11.15 -18.79 -26.92
N ARG A 90 11.42 -19.83 -26.13
CA ARG A 90 11.56 -21.21 -26.63
C ARG A 90 10.30 -21.72 -27.33
N TRP A 91 9.12 -21.46 -26.76
CA TRP A 91 7.85 -21.86 -27.38
C TRP A 91 7.59 -21.15 -28.72
N LYS A 92 8.04 -19.90 -28.87
CA LYS A 92 8.00 -19.19 -30.16
C LYS A 92 9.00 -19.75 -31.16
N GLU A 93 10.21 -20.10 -30.73
CA GLU A 93 11.22 -20.76 -31.57
C GLU A 93 10.73 -22.13 -32.08
N GLN A 94 9.96 -22.85 -31.26
CA GLN A 94 9.26 -24.08 -31.62
C GLN A 94 8.04 -23.86 -32.52
N LYS A 95 7.73 -22.60 -32.88
CA LYS A 95 6.56 -22.20 -33.69
C LYS A 95 5.23 -22.68 -33.13
N LEU A 96 5.10 -22.75 -31.79
CA LEU A 96 3.83 -23.08 -31.15
C LEU A 96 2.78 -21.97 -31.41
N PRO A 97 1.49 -22.32 -31.60
CA PRO A 97 0.42 -21.33 -31.71
C PRO A 97 0.34 -20.44 -30.46
N GLU A 98 0.02 -19.15 -30.65
CA GLU A 98 -0.05 -18.17 -29.55
C GLU A 98 -1.03 -18.58 -28.44
N GLU A 99 -2.11 -19.28 -28.78
CA GLU A 99 -3.07 -19.80 -27.79
C GLU A 99 -2.44 -20.88 -26.89
N VAL A 100 -1.63 -21.78 -27.46
CA VAL A 100 -0.89 -22.80 -26.71
C VAL A 100 0.16 -22.14 -25.81
N ILE A 101 0.87 -21.12 -26.32
CA ILE A 101 1.83 -20.34 -25.53
C ILE A 101 1.15 -19.66 -24.34
N ARG A 102 -0.05 -19.10 -24.53
CA ARG A 102 -0.83 -18.47 -23.45
C ARG A 102 -1.29 -19.49 -22.42
N LYS A 103 -1.77 -20.66 -22.85
CA LYS A 103 -2.18 -21.74 -21.96
C LYS A 103 -1.00 -22.23 -21.11
N ASN A 104 0.12 -22.57 -21.73
CA ASN A 104 1.33 -23.03 -21.04
C ASN A 104 1.86 -21.97 -20.06
N ALA A 105 1.82 -20.69 -20.45
CA ALA A 105 2.23 -19.60 -19.56
C ALA A 105 1.30 -19.43 -18.34
N ARG A 106 0.01 -19.75 -18.48
CA ARG A 106 -0.95 -19.71 -17.36
C ARG A 106 -0.69 -20.87 -16.41
N GLU A 107 -0.63 -22.09 -16.93
CA GLU A 107 -0.36 -23.30 -16.15
C GLU A 107 0.97 -23.21 -15.39
N TRP A 108 2.00 -22.65 -16.03
CA TRP A 108 3.29 -22.42 -15.38
C TRP A 108 3.18 -21.38 -14.24
N ARG A 109 2.40 -20.30 -14.38
CA ARG A 109 2.20 -19.33 -13.29
C ARG A 109 1.42 -19.92 -12.14
N ASP A 110 0.39 -20.71 -12.45
CA ASP A 110 -0.46 -21.35 -11.45
C ASP A 110 0.35 -22.38 -10.64
N SER A 111 1.27 -23.12 -11.27
CA SER A 111 2.17 -24.03 -10.56
C SER A 111 3.20 -23.32 -9.67
N LYS A 112 3.61 -22.10 -10.02
CA LYS A 112 4.56 -21.29 -9.23
C LYS A 112 3.91 -20.48 -8.10
N HIS A 113 2.60 -20.25 -8.18
CA HIS A 113 1.89 -19.41 -7.24
C HIS A 113 0.69 -20.13 -6.63
N ASN A 114 0.93 -20.88 -5.54
CA ASN A 114 -0.15 -21.38 -4.67
C ASN A 114 -0.99 -20.21 -4.15
N GLY A 115 -2.12 -19.99 -4.82
CA GLY A 115 -3.01 -18.85 -4.66
C GLY A 115 -3.84 -18.92 -3.40
N HIS A 116 -3.25 -18.66 -2.23
CA HIS A 116 -4.07 -18.36 -1.05
C HIS A 116 -4.49 -16.90 -1.04
N HIS A 117 -5.78 -16.68 -1.29
CA HIS A 117 -6.47 -15.42 -1.04
C HIS A 117 -6.64 -15.24 0.48
N HIS A 118 -6.36 -14.04 1.00
CA HIS A 118 -6.42 -13.75 2.43
C HIS A 118 -7.43 -12.62 2.70
N PRO A 119 -8.71 -12.97 2.98
CA PRO A 119 -9.78 -11.97 3.12
C PRO A 119 -9.68 -11.09 4.38
N ASP A 120 -8.90 -11.46 5.40
CA ASP A 120 -9.05 -10.86 6.74
C ASP A 120 -8.22 -9.61 7.07
N ARG A 121 -7.49 -9.02 6.12
CA ARG A 121 -6.58 -7.89 6.42
C ARG A 121 -7.28 -6.63 6.94
N LYS A 122 -8.56 -6.40 6.57
CA LYS A 122 -9.24 -5.12 6.82
C LYS A 122 -9.74 -4.97 8.27
N ARG A 123 -10.18 -6.04 8.93
CA ARG A 123 -10.87 -5.99 10.24
C ARG A 123 -9.96 -5.46 11.37
N ALA A 124 -8.80 -6.09 11.62
CA ALA A 124 -7.95 -5.71 12.76
C ALA A 124 -7.41 -4.27 12.75
N LEU A 125 -7.27 -3.65 11.57
CA LEU A 125 -6.89 -2.23 11.48
C LEU A 125 -8.08 -1.29 11.70
N GLN A 126 -9.30 -1.74 11.38
CA GLN A 126 -10.51 -1.00 11.69
C GLN A 126 -10.77 -1.02 13.20
N ASP A 127 -10.55 -2.15 13.85
CA ASP A 127 -10.69 -2.30 15.31
C ASP A 127 -9.73 -1.35 16.05
N LEU A 128 -8.44 -1.33 15.66
CA LEU A 128 -7.47 -0.38 16.21
C LEU A 128 -7.89 1.08 15.98
N LYS A 129 -8.38 1.42 14.77
CA LYS A 129 -8.83 2.78 14.46
C LYS A 129 -10.03 3.18 15.32
N HIS A 130 -10.96 2.26 15.56
CA HIS A 130 -12.11 2.50 16.41
C HIS A 130 -11.68 2.71 17.87
N ALA A 131 -10.85 1.82 18.41
CA ALA A 131 -10.34 1.92 19.77
C ALA A 131 -9.59 3.24 20.03
N LEU A 132 -8.77 3.69 19.08
CA LEU A 132 -8.11 5.01 19.13
C LEU A 132 -9.09 6.18 19.14
N LYS A 133 -10.20 6.09 18.37
CA LYS A 133 -11.23 7.13 18.31
C LYS A 133 -11.95 7.29 19.66
N VAL A 134 -12.26 6.18 20.32
CA VAL A 134 -12.96 6.18 21.61
C VAL A 134 -12.00 6.27 22.81
N LYS A 135 -10.68 6.29 22.56
CA LYS A 135 -9.60 6.36 23.55
C LYS A 135 -9.65 5.22 24.59
N ASP A 136 -10.15 4.05 24.18
CA ASP A 136 -10.19 2.86 25.02
C ASP A 136 -8.82 2.16 25.00
N GLU A 137 -8.06 2.35 26.07
CA GLU A 137 -6.70 1.82 26.21
C GLU A 137 -6.66 0.29 26.16
N ALA A 138 -7.62 -0.39 26.77
CA ALA A 138 -7.69 -1.85 26.78
C ALA A 138 -7.91 -2.38 25.36
N SER A 139 -8.89 -1.81 24.65
CA SER A 139 -9.16 -2.16 23.24
C SER A 139 -8.01 -1.83 22.30
N ILE A 140 -7.25 -0.74 22.56
CA ILE A 140 -6.04 -0.42 21.79
C ILE A 140 -4.98 -1.51 21.98
N LYS A 141 -4.69 -1.89 23.24
CA LYS A 141 -3.72 -2.94 23.58
C LYS A 141 -4.09 -4.28 22.95
N GLU A 142 -5.35 -4.69 23.04
CA GLU A 142 -5.86 -5.92 22.42
C GLU A 142 -5.74 -5.88 20.88
N SER A 143 -6.11 -4.77 20.27
CA SER A 143 -6.00 -4.58 18.81
C SER A 143 -4.56 -4.67 18.35
N LEU A 144 -3.61 -4.03 19.05
CA LEU A 144 -2.18 -4.12 18.76
C LEU A 144 -1.70 -5.58 18.88
N ASN A 145 -2.06 -6.28 19.95
CA ASN A 145 -1.69 -7.70 20.13
C ASN A 145 -2.25 -8.60 19.01
N SER A 146 -3.49 -8.37 18.59
CA SER A 146 -4.11 -9.08 17.46
C SER A 146 -3.37 -8.84 16.14
N ILE A 147 -2.98 -7.59 15.87
CA ILE A 147 -2.21 -7.25 14.67
C ILE A 147 -0.82 -7.90 14.72
N LEU A 148 -0.13 -7.90 15.87
CA LEU A 148 1.17 -8.55 16.01
C LEU A 148 1.11 -10.04 15.68
N LYS A 149 0.16 -10.77 16.27
CA LYS A 149 -0.08 -12.20 15.96
C LYS A 149 -0.30 -12.44 14.47
N ARG A 150 -1.06 -11.57 13.81
CA ARG A 150 -1.30 -11.65 12.36
C ARG A 150 -0.02 -11.41 11.54
N VAL A 151 0.80 -10.44 11.94
CA VAL A 151 2.10 -10.19 11.28
C VAL A 151 2.99 -11.41 11.40
N GLN A 152 3.10 -11.99 12.59
CA GLN A 152 3.89 -13.19 12.85
C GLN A 152 3.38 -14.41 12.07
N ASN A 153 2.08 -14.68 12.08
CA ASN A 153 1.48 -15.78 11.32
C ASN A 153 1.76 -15.62 9.82
N ARG A 154 1.66 -14.40 9.29
CA ARG A 154 1.97 -14.14 7.90
C ARG A 154 3.46 -14.26 7.59
N ASN A 155 4.35 -13.95 8.53
CA ASN A 155 5.77 -14.23 8.37
C ASN A 155 6.01 -15.74 8.25
N LYS A 156 5.43 -16.55 9.15
CA LYS A 156 5.53 -18.02 9.09
C LYS A 156 5.02 -18.59 7.77
N GLU A 157 3.91 -18.07 7.25
CA GLU A 157 3.39 -18.49 5.94
C GLU A 157 4.33 -18.11 4.79
N LEU A 158 4.89 -16.89 4.81
CA LEU A 158 5.86 -16.46 3.80
C LEU A 158 7.15 -17.30 3.88
N GLU A 159 7.60 -17.66 5.07
CA GLU A 159 8.75 -18.55 5.24
C GLU A 159 8.49 -19.93 4.65
N LYS A 160 7.31 -20.51 4.87
CA LYS A 160 6.92 -21.79 4.26
C LYS A 160 6.89 -21.73 2.74
N ARG A 161 6.55 -20.58 2.15
CA ARG A 161 6.55 -20.39 0.68
C ARG A 161 7.94 -20.14 0.09
N LEU A 162 8.90 -19.73 0.91
CA LEU A 162 10.26 -19.41 0.48
C LEU A 162 11.25 -20.57 0.74
N LYS A 163 10.80 -21.65 1.39
CA LYS A 163 11.51 -22.92 1.50
C LYS A 163 11.14 -23.79 0.31
#